data_AF-A0A1V3RCS7-F1
#
_entry.id   AF-A0A1V3RCS7-F1
#
_cell.length_a   1.000
_cell.length_b   1.000
_cell.length_c   1.000
_cell.angle_alpha   90.00
_cell.angle_beta   90.00
_cell.angle_gamma   90.00
#
_symmetry.space_group_name_H-M   'P 1'
#
loop_
_entity.id
_entity.type
_entity.pdbx_description
1 polymer ?
#
loop_
_entity_poly.entity_id
_entity_poly.type
_entity_poly.pdbx_seq_one_letter_code
_entity_poly.pdbx_strand_id
1 'polypeptide(L)' 'MSRMIYDYTKMVLERVSFDPELFEKELKKALRSLLPYEIEHLKNWLLFFTDEKPELKRCLIHI' A
#
# COMPACT_ATOMS: atom_id res chain seq x y z
N MET A 1 8.83 10.07 16.16
CA MET A 1 9.82 9.67 15.12
C MET A 1 9.66 8.16 14.99
N SER A 2 9.02 7.60 13.98
CA SER A 2 9.44 7.55 12.58
C SER A 2 8.23 7.24 11.65
N ARG A 3 7.42 8.24 11.29
CA ARG A 3 6.33 8.05 10.30
C ARG A 3 6.78 8.24 8.85
N MET A 4 8.01 8.70 8.63
CA MET A 4 8.50 9.08 7.30
C MET A 4 8.46 7.92 6.30
N ILE A 5 8.77 6.68 6.71
CA ILE A 5 8.76 5.54 5.81
C ILE A 5 7.31 5.18 5.43
N TYR A 6 6.41 5.09 6.41
CA TYR A 6 4.98 4.84 6.18
C TYR A 6 4.32 5.93 5.32
N ASP A 7 4.55 7.21 5.62
CA ASP A 7 4.00 8.32 4.85
C ASP A 7 4.56 8.35 3.41
N TYR A 8 5.85 8.06 3.24
CA TYR A 8 6.46 7.90 1.93
C TYR A 8 5.84 6.73 1.16
N THR A 9 5.65 5.58 1.80
CA THR A 9 4.97 4.42 1.20
C THR A 9 3.59 4.79 0.72
N LYS A 10 2.77 5.48 1.54
CA LYS A 10 1.45 5.94 1.12
C LYS A 10 1.51 6.84 -0.10
N MET A 11 2.38 7.85 -0.07
CA MET A 11 2.52 8.78 -1.18
C MET A 11 2.91 8.05 -2.49
N VAL A 12 3.80 7.07 -2.42
CA VAL A 12 4.17 6.25 -3.58
C VAL A 12 2.97 5.43 -4.06
N LEU A 13 2.28 4.71 -3.17
CA LEU A 13 1.12 3.89 -3.51
C LEU A 13 -0.02 4.71 -4.10
N GLU A 14 -0.32 5.88 -3.55
CA GLU A 14 -1.30 6.83 -4.11
C GLU A 14 -0.90 7.27 -5.51
N ARG A 15 0.37 7.61 -5.72
CA ARG A 15 0.88 8.03 -7.03
C ARG A 15 0.82 6.92 -8.07
N VAL A 16 1.10 5.67 -7.70
CA VAL A 16 1.05 4.55 -8.64
C VAL A 16 -0.33 3.88 -8.72
N SER A 17 -1.33 4.39 -7.99
CA SER A 17 -2.67 3.81 -7.91
C SER A 17 -3.47 3.81 -9.22
N PHE A 18 -2.97 4.48 -10.26
CA PHE A 18 -3.55 4.44 -11.60
C PHE A 18 -3.18 3.17 -12.38
N ASP A 19 -2.11 2.47 -11.99
CA ASP A 19 -1.61 1.27 -12.65
C ASP A 19 -1.58 0.11 -11.63
N PRO A 20 -2.49 -0.87 -11.74
CA PRO A 20 -2.57 -1.98 -10.79
C PRO A 20 -1.31 -2.84 -10.73
N GLU A 21 -0.61 -3.03 -11.85
CA GLU A 21 0.62 -3.84 -11.89
C GLU A 21 1.77 -3.12 -11.20
N LEU A 22 1.89 -1.80 -11.41
CA LEU A 22 2.89 -0.98 -10.72
C LEU A 22 2.57 -0.85 -9.23
N PHE A 23 1.30 -0.69 -8.88
CA PHE A 23 0.83 -0.64 -7.51
C PHE A 23 1.18 -1.91 -6.74
N GLU A 24 0.95 -3.09 -7.34
CA GLU A 24 1.30 -4.37 -6.72
C GLU A 24 2.82 -4.49 -6.46
N LYS A 25 3.66 -4.04 -7.42
CA LYS A 25 5.12 -4.06 -7.27
C LYS A 25 5.60 -3.18 -6.13
N GLU A 26 5.12 -1.94 -6.06
CA GLU A 26 5.48 -1.01 -4.98
C GLU A 26 4.89 -1.45 -3.63
N LEU A 27 3.71 -2.05 -3.62
CA LEU A 27 3.11 -2.63 -2.42
C LEU A 27 3.97 -3.76 -1.85
N LYS A 28 4.39 -4.72 -2.68
CA LYS A 28 5.30 -5.79 -2.25
C LYS A 28 6.62 -5.25 -1.71
N LYS A 29 7.14 -4.17 -2.30
CA LYS A 29 8.35 -3.50 -1.83
C LYS A 29 8.14 -2.82 -0.47
N ALA A 30 7.01 -2.15 -0.29
CA ALA A 30 6.64 -1.52 0.97
C ALA A 30 6.49 -2.56 2.09
N LEU A 31 5.81 -3.68 1.85
CA LEU A 31 5.66 -4.77 2.82
C LEU A 31 7.00 -5.35 3.29
N ARG A 32 8.06 -5.28 2.47
CA ARG A 32 9.41 -5.71 2.85
C ARG A 32 10.20 -4.65 3.61
N SER A 33 9.85 -3.37 3.44
CA SER A 33 10.57 -2.24 4.02
C SER A 33 9.97 -1.75 5.33
N LEU A 34 8.67 -2.00 5.55
CA LEU A 34 7.92 -1.56 6.72
C LEU A 34 8.05 -2.55 7.88
N LEU A 35 7.95 -2.03 9.10
CA LEU A 35 7.89 -2.85 10.31
C LEU A 35 6.51 -3.53 10.43
N PRO A 36 6.40 -4.66 11.15
CA PRO A 36 5.14 -5.43 11.24
C PRO A 36 3.92 -4.58 11.65
N TYR A 37 4.09 -3.66 12.60
CA TYR A 37 3.02 -2.76 13.04
C TYR A 37 2.64 -1.75 11.95
N GLU A 38 3.60 -1.25 11.17
CA GLU A 38 3.32 -0.34 10.05
C GLU A 38 2.59 -1.06 8.92
N ILE A 39 2.89 -2.34 8.70
CA ILE A 39 2.18 -3.19 7.75
C ILE A 39 0.71 -3.29 8.17
N GLU A 40 0.40 -3.59 9.44
CA GLU A 40 -1.00 -3.62 9.91
C GLU A 40 -1.73 -2.30 9.67
N HIS A 41 -1.07 -1.17 9.96
CA HIS A 41 -1.60 0.15 9.64
C HIS A 41 -1.78 0.36 8.13
N LEU A 42 -0.90 -0.20 7.29
CA LEU A 42 -1.00 -0.10 5.84
C LEU A 42 -2.17 -0.95 5.32
N LYS A 43 -2.40 -2.15 5.87
CA LYS A 43 -3.54 -3.01 5.50
C LYS A 43 -4.87 -2.27 5.71
N ASN A 44 -5.05 -1.67 6.88
CA ASN A 44 -6.27 -0.93 7.20
C ASN A 44 -6.50 0.25 6.25
N TRP A 45 -5.43 0.98 5.93
CA TRP A 45 -5.52 2.06 4.95
C TRP A 45 -5.83 1.56 3.54
N LEU A 46 -5.23 0.44 3.11
CA LEU A 46 -5.49 -0.16 1.80
C LEU A 46 -6.92 -0.65 1.64
N LEU A 47 -7.52 -1.25 2.68
CA LEU A 47 -8.93 -1.64 2.66
C LEU A 47 -9.84 -0.45 2.38
N PHE A 48 -9.56 0.70 3.01
CA PHE A 48 -10.31 1.92 2.76
C PHE A 48 -10.01 2.51 1.36
N PHE A 49 -8.73 2.60 0.98
CA PHE A 49 -8.30 3.20 -0.27
C PHE A 49 -8.75 2.43 -1.51
N THR A 50 -8.78 1.11 -1.42
CA THR A 50 -9.22 0.23 -2.53
C THR A 50 -10.73 0.03 -2.57
N ASP A 51 -11.48 0.53 -1.59
CA ASP A 51 -12.95 0.42 -1.61
C ASP A 51 -13.54 1.14 -2.83
N GLU A 52 -13.03 2.35 -3.11
CA GLU A 52 -13.40 3.18 -4.25
C GLU A 52 -12.71 2.76 -5.58
N LYS A 53 -11.76 1.82 -5.53
CA LYS A 53 -10.94 1.37 -6.67
C LYS A 53 -10.97 -0.15 -6.84
N PRO A 54 -12.02 -0.72 -7.45
CA PRO A 54 -12.18 -2.17 -7.60
C PRO A 54 -11.02 -2.85 -8.34
N GLU A 55 -10.32 -2.13 -9.24
CA GLU A 55 -9.14 -2.60 -9.95
C GLU A 55 -7.97 -2.93 -9.00
N LEU A 56 -7.84 -2.21 -7.89
CA LEU A 56 -6.79 -2.41 -6.89
C LEU A 56 -7.15 -3.48 -5.85
N LYS A 57 -8.42 -3.89 -5.75
CA LYS A 57 -8.85 -4.95 -4.82
C LYS A 57 -8.12 -6.27 -5.06
N ARG A 58 -7.67 -6.53 -6.30
CA ARG A 58 -6.85 -7.71 -6.63
C ARG A 58 -5.48 -7.67 -5.94
N CYS A 59 -4.91 -6.49 -5.72
CA CYS A 59 -3.62 -6.33 -5.04
C CYS A 59 -3.70 -6.66 -3.55
N LEU A 60 -4.90 -6.64 -2.95
CA LEU A 60 -5.11 -7.04 -1.54
C LEU A 60 -4.84 -8.53 -1.30
N ILE A 61 -4.83 -9.37 -2.34
CA ILE A 61 -4.51 -10.81 -2.22
C ILE A 61 -3.06 -11.03 -1.78
N HIS A 62 -2.18 -10.05 -2.02
CA HIS A 62 -0.75 -10.12 -1.70
C HIS A 62 -0.39 -9.67 -0.28
N ILE A 63 -1.40 -9.44 0.56
CA ILE A 63 -1.27 -8.90 1.92
C ILE A 63 -1.69 -9.90 2.99
#